data_AF-A0A1S4D9I9-F1
#
_entry.id   AF-A0A1S4D9I9-F1
#
_cell.length_a   1.000
_cell.length_b   1.000
_cell.length_c   1.000
_cell.angle_alpha   90.00
_cell.angle_beta   90.00
_cell.angle_gamma   90.00
#
_symmetry.space_group_name_H-M   'P 1'
#
loop_
_entity.id
_entity.type
_entity.pdbx_description
1 polymer ?
#
loop_
_entity_poly.entity_id
_entity_poly.type
_entity_poly.pdbx_seq_one_letter_code
_entity_poly.pdbx_strand_id
1 'polypeptide(L)'
;MHAAGAPPVTVLPSTWPAYSAPRVGTRYLSIRAWTSLSNDSENHHYSRRSQQYWDKFYKLHKNKFFKDRHYLEKDWRSYFDDEIESSHVKVVLEVGCGAGNTIFPLIATFPNLYVHACDFSPQAITLVKSHANFSAEKMNVFVCDAAKDDLCVNVMPSTVDIVTLIFTLSAVSPGKMASILENCKKVLKPNGHILLRDYAVGDSAQFLA
;
A
#
# COMPACT_ATOMS: atom_id res chain seq x y z
N MET A 1 -22.11 -22.76 45.75
CA MET A 1 -21.77 -21.60 46.60
C MET A 1 -20.35 -21.85 47.08
N HIS A 2 -19.30 -21.08 46.83
CA HIS A 2 -19.13 -19.68 46.44
C HIS A 2 -17.97 -19.54 45.44
N ALA A 3 -18.12 -18.58 44.53
CA ALA A 3 -17.09 -18.12 43.61
C ALA A 3 -16.02 -17.30 44.34
N ALA A 4 -14.75 -17.52 44.02
CA ALA A 4 -13.65 -16.67 44.43
C ALA A 4 -13.49 -15.52 43.42
N GLY A 5 -13.86 -14.30 43.85
CA GLY A 5 -13.65 -13.07 43.08
C GLY A 5 -12.20 -12.59 43.19
N ALA A 6 -11.60 -12.26 42.06
CA ALA A 6 -10.33 -11.55 42.00
C ALA A 6 -10.53 -10.06 42.36
N PRO A 7 -9.60 -9.42 43.10
CA PRO A 7 -9.70 -8.00 43.44
C PRO A 7 -9.36 -7.09 42.25
N PRO A 8 -9.87 -5.84 42.22
CA PRO A 8 -9.65 -4.90 41.14
C PRO A 8 -8.23 -4.33 41.16
N VAL A 9 -7.55 -4.34 40.02
CA VAL A 9 -6.26 -3.66 39.84
C VAL A 9 -6.54 -2.20 39.48
N THR A 10 -6.35 -1.30 40.43
CA THR A 10 -6.33 0.15 40.21
C THR A 10 -4.94 0.55 39.67
N VAL A 11 -4.88 1.08 38.45
CA VAL A 11 -3.65 1.64 37.88
C VAL A 11 -3.56 3.10 38.28
N LEU A 12 -2.63 3.43 39.17
CA LEU A 12 -2.19 4.83 39.40
C LEU A 12 -1.06 5.18 38.42
N PRO A 13 -1.03 6.40 37.86
CA PRO A 13 -0.02 6.79 36.89
C PRO A 13 1.33 7.02 37.59
N SER A 14 2.29 6.15 37.35
CA SER A 14 3.67 6.38 37.79
C SER A 14 4.30 7.48 36.96
N THR A 15 4.64 8.57 37.65
CA THR A 15 5.44 9.71 37.20
C THR A 15 6.80 9.27 36.64
N TRP A 16 7.09 9.59 35.39
CA TRP A 16 8.42 9.46 34.81
C TRP A 16 9.23 10.75 35.07
N PRO A 17 10.50 10.65 35.52
CA PRO A 17 11.34 11.83 35.71
C PRO A 17 11.74 12.45 34.37
N ALA A 18 11.67 13.78 34.33
CA ALA A 18 12.03 14.60 33.19
C ALA A 18 13.53 14.47 32.86
N TYR A 19 13.84 13.85 31.73
CA TYR A 19 15.13 14.02 31.07
C TYR A 19 15.02 15.17 30.07
N SER A 20 15.67 16.28 30.41
CA SER A 20 15.89 17.43 29.53
C SER A 20 16.78 17.01 28.35
N ALA A 21 16.21 17.07 27.14
CA ALA A 21 16.94 16.91 25.89
C ALA A 21 17.91 18.08 25.64
N PRO A 22 19.04 17.87 24.95
CA PRO A 22 19.97 18.95 24.61
C PRO A 22 19.29 19.95 23.68
N ARG A 23 19.39 21.24 24.00
CA ARG A 23 19.02 22.32 23.08
C ARG A 23 20.04 22.35 21.95
N VAL A 24 19.59 22.03 20.74
CA VAL A 24 20.33 22.34 19.51
C VAL A 24 19.37 23.01 18.54
N GLY A 25 19.71 24.26 18.19
CA GLY A 25 19.40 24.87 16.90
C GLY A 25 17.93 25.06 16.54
N THR A 26 17.42 26.25 16.84
CA THR A 26 16.21 26.84 16.28
C THR A 26 16.16 26.69 14.75
N ARG A 27 15.31 25.77 14.26
CA ARG A 27 14.53 25.87 13.01
C ARG A 27 13.50 24.73 12.99
N TYR A 28 12.37 24.98 13.64
CA TYR A 28 11.14 24.22 13.36
C TYR A 28 10.74 24.51 11.91
N LEU A 29 10.98 23.58 10.99
CA LEU A 29 10.19 23.50 9.77
C LEU A 29 8.86 22.86 10.18
N SER A 30 7.92 23.70 10.61
CA SER A 30 6.53 23.30 10.75
C SER A 30 6.02 22.91 9.35
N ILE A 31 5.74 21.63 9.13
CA ILE A 31 4.83 21.25 8.04
C ILE A 31 3.45 21.68 8.50
N ARG A 32 3.07 22.91 8.15
CA ARG A 32 1.67 23.31 8.14
C ARG A 32 1.01 22.42 7.09
N ALA A 33 0.07 21.58 7.51
CA ALA A 33 -0.92 21.03 6.61
C ALA A 33 -1.64 22.22 5.96
N TRP A 34 -1.25 22.54 4.72
CA TRP A 34 -2.01 23.45 3.89
C TRP A 34 -3.21 22.65 3.39
N THR A 35 -4.31 22.69 4.15
CA THR A 35 -5.65 22.65 3.57
C THR A 35 -5.90 23.97 2.85
N SER A 36 -5.14 24.24 1.78
CA SER A 36 -5.59 25.17 0.75
C SER A 36 -6.04 24.33 -0.43
N LEU A 37 -7.25 24.61 -0.92
CA LEU A 37 -7.76 24.15 -2.21
C LEU A 37 -6.63 24.25 -3.24
N SER A 38 -5.99 23.11 -3.52
CA SER A 38 -4.88 23.03 -4.45
C SER A 38 -5.42 23.26 -5.86
N ASN A 39 -4.98 24.32 -6.53
CA ASN A 39 -5.32 24.57 -7.93
C ASN A 39 -4.88 23.37 -8.80
N ASP A 40 -5.69 23.01 -9.79
CA ASP A 40 -5.43 21.87 -10.69
C ASP A 40 -4.05 21.90 -11.37
N SER A 41 -3.52 23.10 -11.65
CA SER A 41 -2.20 23.29 -12.28
C SER A 41 -1.04 22.82 -11.40
N GLU A 42 -1.10 23.03 -10.09
CA GLU A 42 -0.09 22.53 -9.14
C GLU A 42 -0.18 21.01 -9.01
N ASN A 43 -1.40 20.46 -8.95
CA ASN A 43 -1.64 19.02 -8.87
C ASN A 43 -1.09 18.25 -10.09
N HIS A 44 -1.20 18.83 -11.29
CA HIS A 44 -0.63 18.29 -12.53
C HIS A 44 0.89 18.39 -12.59
N HIS A 45 1.47 19.47 -12.07
CA HIS A 45 2.91 19.64 -12.04
C HIS A 45 3.60 18.72 -11.02
N TYR A 46 2.99 18.54 -9.84
CA TYR A 46 3.46 17.59 -8.82
C TYR A 46 3.34 16.13 -9.29
N SER A 47 2.24 15.74 -9.95
CA SER A 47 2.11 14.37 -10.47
C SER A 47 3.15 14.06 -11.53
N ARG A 48 3.41 14.99 -12.47
CA ARG A 48 4.42 14.81 -13.52
C ARG A 48 5.84 14.71 -12.97
N ARG A 49 6.21 15.54 -11.99
CA ARG A 49 7.53 15.44 -11.33
C ARG A 49 7.67 14.14 -10.52
N SER A 50 6.60 13.70 -9.86
CA SER A 50 6.58 12.45 -9.11
C SER A 50 6.76 11.24 -10.04
N GLN A 51 6.06 11.22 -11.18
CA GLN A 51 6.22 10.14 -12.17
C GLN A 51 7.64 10.08 -12.72
N GLN A 52 8.22 11.22 -13.09
CA GLN A 52 9.61 11.29 -13.56
C GLN A 52 10.60 10.79 -12.49
N TYR A 53 10.36 11.12 -11.21
CA TYR A 53 11.18 10.63 -10.10
C TYR A 53 11.13 9.11 -9.99
N TRP A 54 9.93 8.52 -9.93
CA TRP A 54 9.77 7.08 -9.77
C TRP A 54 10.22 6.28 -11.01
N ASP A 55 9.97 6.79 -12.22
CA ASP A 55 10.53 6.22 -13.45
C ASP A 55 12.06 6.20 -13.43
N LYS A 56 12.68 7.30 -12.98
CA LYS A 56 14.14 7.38 -12.82
C LYS A 56 14.63 6.41 -11.75
N PHE A 57 13.93 6.31 -10.62
CA PHE A 57 14.24 5.38 -9.54
C PHE A 57 14.25 3.94 -10.05
N TYR A 58 13.21 3.49 -10.75
CA TYR A 58 13.13 2.13 -11.28
C TYR A 58 14.15 1.85 -12.39
N LYS A 59 14.50 2.85 -13.21
CA LYS A 59 15.61 2.73 -14.18
C LYS A 59 16.95 2.50 -13.48
N LEU A 60 17.20 3.20 -12.38
CA LEU A 60 18.47 3.12 -11.65
C LEU A 60 18.58 1.85 -10.80
N HIS A 61 17.53 1.48 -10.08
CA HIS A 61 17.60 0.42 -9.06
C HIS A 61 16.95 -0.91 -9.46
N LYS A 62 16.18 -0.94 -10.55
CA LYS A 62 15.49 -2.14 -11.05
C LYS A 62 14.68 -2.82 -9.93
N ASN A 63 14.84 -4.13 -9.75
CA ASN A 63 14.17 -4.94 -8.72
C ASN A 63 15.01 -5.15 -7.46
N LYS A 64 16.13 -4.43 -7.28
CA LYS A 64 17.11 -4.72 -6.21
C LYS A 64 16.93 -3.88 -4.94
N PHE A 65 16.10 -2.83 -4.99
CA PHE A 65 15.98 -1.88 -3.89
C PHE A 65 15.08 -2.40 -2.77
N PHE A 66 13.88 -2.85 -3.13
CA PHE A 66 12.92 -3.37 -2.16
C PHE A 66 13.11 -4.87 -1.96
N LYS A 67 12.94 -5.32 -0.72
CA LYS A 67 12.91 -6.74 -0.39
C LYS A 67 11.53 -7.32 -0.68
N ASP A 68 11.52 -8.59 -1.04
CA ASP A 68 10.30 -9.37 -1.20
C ASP A 68 9.51 -9.45 0.12
N ARG A 69 8.20 -9.25 0.02
CA ARG A 69 7.30 -9.04 1.16
C ARG A 69 6.72 -10.35 1.69
N HIS A 70 7.58 -11.35 1.95
CA HIS A 70 7.15 -12.67 2.44
C HIS A 70 6.37 -12.61 3.77
N TYR A 71 6.53 -11.55 4.56
CA TYR A 71 5.79 -11.39 5.82
C TYR A 71 4.27 -11.25 5.64
N LEU A 72 3.79 -10.89 4.44
CA LEU A 72 2.36 -10.74 4.16
C LEU A 72 1.61 -12.06 4.27
N GLU A 73 2.29 -13.18 4.01
CA GLU A 73 1.73 -14.50 4.30
C GLU A 73 1.35 -14.59 5.78
N LYS A 74 2.26 -14.24 6.69
CA LYS A 74 2.00 -14.33 8.13
C LYS A 74 0.90 -13.36 8.57
N ASP A 75 0.94 -12.14 8.05
CA ASP A 75 0.05 -11.06 8.52
C ASP A 75 -1.38 -11.20 7.98
N TRP A 76 -1.53 -11.67 6.73
CA TRP A 76 -2.81 -11.60 6.00
C TRP A 76 -3.27 -12.95 5.40
N ARG A 77 -2.69 -14.08 5.82
CA ARG A 77 -3.05 -15.42 5.31
C ARG A 77 -4.55 -15.64 5.18
N SER A 78 -5.30 -15.31 6.24
CA SER A 78 -6.74 -15.55 6.33
C SER A 78 -7.57 -14.83 5.27
N TYR A 79 -7.02 -13.80 4.62
CA TYR A 79 -7.68 -13.14 3.51
C TYR A 79 -7.40 -13.87 2.19
N PHE A 80 -6.20 -14.42 2.01
CA PHE A 80 -5.77 -15.03 0.75
C PHE A 80 -6.15 -16.51 0.64
N ASP A 81 -5.99 -17.28 1.71
CA ASP A 81 -6.42 -18.69 1.75
C ASP A 81 -7.94 -18.76 1.72
N ASP A 82 -8.47 -19.74 0.99
CA ASP A 82 -9.86 -20.17 1.17
C ASP A 82 -9.89 -21.32 2.19
N GLU A 83 -11.03 -21.50 2.86
CA GLU A 83 -11.27 -22.73 3.62
C GLU A 83 -11.27 -23.92 2.63
N ILE A 84 -10.24 -24.77 2.78
CA ILE A 84 -9.86 -26.11 2.25
C ILE A 84 -10.60 -26.77 1.05
N GLU A 85 -11.78 -26.35 0.59
CA GLU A 85 -12.51 -27.02 -0.51
C GLU A 85 -13.06 -26.09 -1.60
N SER A 86 -12.70 -24.81 -1.56
CA SER A 86 -13.10 -23.84 -2.58
C SER A 86 -12.26 -24.00 -3.87
N SER A 87 -12.90 -24.35 -4.99
CA SER A 87 -12.31 -24.22 -6.34
C SER A 87 -12.31 -22.77 -6.84
N HIS A 88 -12.64 -21.81 -5.98
CA HIS A 88 -12.73 -20.41 -6.34
C HIS A 88 -11.34 -19.80 -6.51
N VAL A 89 -11.13 -19.13 -7.64
CA VAL A 89 -9.96 -18.29 -7.84
C VAL A 89 -10.24 -16.93 -7.21
N LYS A 90 -9.44 -16.56 -6.20
CA LYS A 90 -9.56 -15.27 -5.51
C LYS A 90 -8.79 -14.19 -6.27
N VAL A 91 -9.41 -13.04 -6.48
CA VAL A 91 -8.87 -11.94 -7.28
C VAL A 91 -8.32 -10.85 -6.38
N VAL A 92 -7.03 -10.56 -6.52
CA VAL A 92 -6.32 -9.52 -5.77
C VAL A 92 -5.91 -8.39 -6.70
N LEU A 93 -6.04 -7.13 -6.26
CA LEU A 93 -5.47 -5.96 -6.92
C LEU A 93 -4.40 -5.30 -6.04
N GLU A 94 -3.15 -5.27 -6.50
CA GLU A 94 -2.08 -4.45 -5.90
C GLU A 94 -2.03 -3.08 -6.60
N VAL A 95 -2.30 -1.99 -5.86
CA VAL A 95 -2.14 -0.62 -6.36
C VAL A 95 -0.81 -0.05 -5.88
N GLY A 96 0.03 0.40 -6.81
CA GLY A 96 1.41 0.80 -6.53
C GLY A 96 2.35 -0.40 -6.44
N CYS A 97 2.26 -1.33 -7.41
CA CYS A 97 2.95 -2.63 -7.33
C CYS A 97 4.49 -2.55 -7.46
N GLY A 98 5.03 -1.42 -7.93
CA GLY A 98 6.44 -1.24 -8.17
C GLY A 98 7.05 -2.34 -9.04
N ALA A 99 8.19 -2.87 -8.62
CA ALA A 99 8.87 -3.98 -9.31
C ALA A 99 8.27 -5.37 -9.01
N GLY A 100 7.15 -5.44 -8.27
CA GLY A 100 6.42 -6.69 -8.00
C GLY A 100 6.84 -7.44 -6.73
N ASN A 101 7.56 -6.80 -5.81
CA ASN A 101 8.03 -7.41 -4.55
C ASN A 101 6.90 -7.87 -3.62
N THR A 102 5.66 -7.42 -3.84
CA THR A 102 4.46 -7.96 -3.18
C THR A 102 3.90 -9.13 -3.97
N ILE A 103 3.61 -8.93 -5.26
CA ILE A 103 2.78 -9.85 -6.06
C ILE A 103 3.47 -11.18 -6.36
N PHE A 104 4.80 -11.20 -6.57
CA PHE A 104 5.51 -12.43 -6.89
C PHE A 104 5.58 -13.40 -5.70
N PRO A 105 5.97 -12.98 -4.49
CA PRO A 105 5.83 -13.83 -3.30
C PRO A 105 4.39 -14.29 -3.06
N LEU A 106 3.41 -13.40 -3.26
CA LEU A 106 2.01 -13.70 -2.99
C LEU A 106 1.49 -14.84 -3.87
N ILE A 107 1.72 -14.78 -5.19
CA ILE A 107 1.30 -15.83 -6.14
C ILE A 107 2.08 -17.13 -5.91
N ALA A 108 3.34 -17.05 -5.47
CA ALA A 108 4.13 -18.24 -5.14
C ALA A 108 3.59 -18.97 -3.91
N THR A 109 3.14 -18.23 -2.90
CA THR A 109 2.56 -18.80 -1.67
C THR A 109 1.11 -19.27 -1.87
N PHE A 110 0.31 -18.52 -2.63
CA PHE A 110 -1.12 -18.77 -2.83
C PHE A 110 -1.43 -18.98 -4.32
N PRO A 111 -1.27 -20.22 -4.85
CA PRO A 111 -1.35 -20.49 -6.29
C PRO A 111 -2.75 -20.32 -6.90
N ASN A 112 -3.79 -20.27 -6.06
CA ASN A 112 -5.19 -20.05 -6.45
C ASN A 112 -5.56 -18.57 -6.55
N LEU A 113 -4.59 -17.65 -6.47
CA LEU A 113 -4.82 -16.24 -6.72
C LEU A 113 -4.72 -15.90 -8.21
N TYR A 114 -5.56 -14.96 -8.63
CA TYR A 114 -5.36 -14.16 -9.83
C TYR A 114 -5.05 -12.71 -9.42
N VAL A 115 -4.04 -12.10 -10.02
CA VAL A 115 -3.57 -10.77 -9.60
C VAL A 115 -3.75 -9.72 -10.69
N HIS A 116 -4.49 -8.67 -10.39
CA HIS A 116 -4.32 -7.38 -11.04
C HIS A 116 -3.22 -6.60 -10.33
N ALA A 117 -2.35 -5.93 -11.09
CA ALA A 117 -1.33 -5.07 -10.51
C ALA A 117 -1.15 -3.81 -11.34
N CYS A 118 -1.09 -2.67 -10.68
CA CYS A 118 -0.85 -1.41 -11.36
C CYS A 118 0.15 -0.52 -10.64
N ASP A 119 0.80 0.30 -11.44
CA ASP A 119 1.72 1.33 -11.00
C ASP A 119 1.65 2.48 -12.00
N PHE A 120 1.76 3.70 -11.52
CA PHE A 120 1.74 4.89 -12.36
C PHE A 120 3.05 5.06 -13.17
N SER A 121 4.12 4.33 -12.81
CA SER A 121 5.38 4.25 -13.52
C SER A 121 5.35 3.17 -14.61
N PRO A 122 5.46 3.53 -15.91
CA PRO A 122 5.61 2.54 -16.98
C PRO A 122 6.88 1.68 -16.82
N GLN A 123 7.88 2.19 -16.12
CA GLN A 123 9.12 1.47 -15.85
C GLN A 123 8.91 0.36 -14.82
N ALA A 124 8.15 0.61 -13.76
CA ALA A 124 7.73 -0.41 -12.80
C ALA A 124 7.02 -1.58 -13.51
N ILE A 125 6.05 -1.25 -14.36
CA ILE A 125 5.30 -2.25 -15.14
C ILE A 125 6.22 -3.05 -16.08
N THR A 126 7.22 -2.40 -16.68
CA THR A 126 8.22 -3.09 -17.51
C THR A 126 9.05 -4.08 -16.68
N LEU A 127 9.43 -3.72 -15.46
CA LEU A 127 10.17 -4.61 -14.56
C LEU A 127 9.34 -5.83 -14.16
N VAL A 128 8.06 -5.64 -13.81
CA VAL A 128 7.16 -6.74 -13.49
C VAL A 128 7.00 -7.69 -14.68
N LYS A 129 6.75 -7.16 -15.88
CA LYS A 129 6.61 -7.98 -17.10
C LYS A 129 7.90 -8.69 -17.52
N SER A 130 9.06 -8.19 -17.11
CA SER A 130 10.36 -8.81 -17.38
C SER A 130 10.81 -9.81 -16.30
N HIS A 131 10.03 -9.97 -15.23
CA HIS A 131 10.38 -10.88 -14.14
C HIS A 131 10.27 -12.35 -14.58
N ALA A 132 11.18 -13.21 -14.11
CA ALA A 132 11.24 -14.61 -14.53
C ALA A 132 9.95 -15.41 -14.23
N ASN A 133 9.23 -15.02 -13.18
CA ASN A 133 7.97 -15.66 -12.75
C ASN A 133 6.71 -14.93 -13.27
N PHE A 134 6.86 -14.00 -14.23
CA PHE A 134 5.70 -13.36 -14.85
C PHE A 134 4.92 -14.37 -15.69
N SER A 135 3.59 -14.39 -15.52
CA SER A 135 2.68 -15.21 -16.32
C SER A 135 1.41 -14.42 -16.61
N ALA A 136 1.13 -14.18 -17.90
CA ALA A 136 -0.09 -13.48 -18.33
C ALA A 136 -1.38 -14.27 -18.02
N GLU A 137 -1.28 -15.56 -17.70
CA GLU A 137 -2.41 -16.40 -17.26
C GLU A 137 -2.78 -16.15 -15.80
N LYS A 138 -1.81 -15.75 -14.96
CA LYS A 138 -1.97 -15.56 -13.51
C LYS A 138 -2.09 -14.10 -13.10
N MET A 139 -1.72 -13.16 -13.97
CA MET A 139 -1.79 -11.75 -13.65
C MET A 139 -2.06 -10.84 -14.85
N ASN A 140 -2.79 -9.76 -14.61
CA ASN A 140 -2.94 -8.62 -15.51
C ASN A 140 -2.23 -7.40 -14.91
N VAL A 141 -1.24 -6.87 -15.64
CA VAL A 141 -0.35 -5.81 -15.15
C VAL A 141 -0.37 -4.61 -16.10
N PHE A 142 -0.71 -3.43 -15.59
CA PHE A 142 -1.00 -2.24 -16.39
C PHE A 142 -0.54 -0.94 -15.73
N VAL A 143 -0.28 0.08 -16.56
CA VAL A 143 0.05 1.43 -16.07
C VAL A 143 -1.23 2.12 -15.64
N CYS A 144 -1.26 2.68 -14.43
CA CYS A 144 -2.41 3.44 -13.92
C CYS A 144 -1.98 4.40 -12.81
N ASP A 145 -2.30 5.69 -12.96
CA ASP A 145 -2.30 6.63 -11.85
C ASP A 145 -3.64 6.50 -11.12
N ALA A 146 -3.71 5.64 -10.09
CA ALA A 146 -4.97 5.33 -9.40
C ALA A 146 -5.64 6.55 -8.73
N ALA A 147 -4.92 7.67 -8.56
CA ALA A 147 -5.49 8.92 -8.05
C ALA A 147 -6.21 9.74 -9.14
N LYS A 148 -6.06 9.39 -10.42
CA LYS A 148 -6.56 10.16 -11.55
C LYS A 148 -7.32 9.30 -12.57
N ASP A 149 -6.75 8.17 -12.94
CA ASP A 149 -7.26 7.29 -13.99
C ASP A 149 -8.32 6.35 -13.41
N ASP A 150 -9.27 5.87 -14.23
CA ASP A 150 -10.28 4.93 -13.77
C ASP A 150 -9.75 3.48 -13.80
N LEU A 151 -9.73 2.79 -12.65
CA LEU A 151 -9.32 1.39 -12.57
C LEU A 151 -10.24 0.48 -13.41
N CYS A 152 -11.49 0.89 -13.61
CA CYS A 152 -12.47 0.16 -14.41
C CYS A 152 -12.08 0.02 -15.90
N VAL A 153 -11.09 0.76 -16.38
CA VAL A 153 -10.54 0.60 -17.75
C VAL A 153 -9.83 -0.74 -17.92
N ASN A 154 -9.21 -1.25 -16.86
CA ASN A 154 -8.38 -2.46 -16.91
C ASN A 154 -8.90 -3.60 -16.03
N VAL A 155 -9.80 -3.31 -15.09
CA VAL A 155 -10.34 -4.25 -14.12
C VAL A 155 -11.86 -4.15 -14.15
N MET A 156 -12.55 -5.27 -14.21
CA MET A 156 -14.01 -5.24 -14.22
C MET A 156 -14.56 -4.69 -12.89
N PRO A 157 -15.63 -3.89 -12.91
CA PRO A 157 -16.27 -3.41 -11.68
C PRO A 157 -16.75 -4.59 -10.81
N SER A 158 -16.59 -4.45 -9.49
CA SER A 158 -17.07 -5.44 -8.51
C SER A 158 -16.56 -6.88 -8.72
N THR A 159 -15.33 -7.07 -9.21
CA THR A 159 -14.72 -8.41 -9.39
C THR A 159 -13.52 -8.69 -8.51
N VAL A 160 -13.01 -7.69 -7.77
CA VAL A 160 -11.83 -7.83 -6.91
C VAL A 160 -12.25 -8.23 -5.49
N ASP A 161 -11.69 -9.31 -4.96
CA ASP A 161 -11.92 -9.75 -3.58
C ASP A 161 -11.13 -8.90 -2.59
N ILE A 162 -9.88 -8.61 -2.93
CA ILE A 162 -8.93 -7.91 -2.07
C ILE A 162 -8.18 -6.84 -2.86
N VAL A 163 -8.13 -5.63 -2.34
CA VAL A 163 -7.19 -4.59 -2.78
C VAL A 163 -6.10 -4.45 -1.74
N THR A 164 -4.85 -4.44 -2.16
CA THR A 164 -3.68 -4.20 -1.31
C THR A 164 -3.05 -2.85 -1.63
N LEU A 165 -2.79 -2.08 -0.57
CA LEU A 165 -2.10 -0.79 -0.60
C LEU A 165 -0.91 -0.87 0.35
N ILE A 166 0.29 -1.09 -0.19
CA ILE A 166 1.49 -1.37 0.63
C ILE A 166 2.55 -0.31 0.35
N PHE A 167 2.71 0.63 1.28
CA PHE A 167 3.52 1.85 1.14
C PHE A 167 3.10 2.70 -0.07
N THR A 168 1.81 2.65 -0.41
CA THR A 168 1.24 3.34 -1.58
C THR A 168 0.71 4.73 -1.21
N LEU A 169 -0.05 4.86 -0.12
CA LEU A 169 -0.69 6.13 0.23
C LEU A 169 0.32 7.13 0.75
N SER A 170 1.32 6.73 1.53
CA SER A 170 2.39 7.65 1.99
C SER A 170 3.24 8.22 0.87
N ALA A 171 3.28 7.57 -0.30
CA ALA A 171 3.93 8.07 -1.51
C ALA A 171 3.05 9.05 -2.30
N VAL A 172 1.81 9.30 -1.86
CA VAL A 172 0.81 10.12 -2.53
C VAL A 172 0.49 11.35 -1.69
N SER A 173 0.20 12.48 -2.36
CA SER A 173 -0.24 13.69 -1.66
C SER A 173 -1.56 13.44 -0.90
N PRO A 174 -1.72 13.92 0.36
CA PRO A 174 -2.91 13.63 1.16
C PRO A 174 -4.25 13.91 0.49
N GLY A 175 -4.35 15.01 -0.29
CA GLY A 175 -5.56 15.37 -1.02
C GLY A 175 -5.98 14.38 -2.12
N LYS A 176 -5.09 13.47 -2.53
CA LYS A 176 -5.34 12.47 -3.58
C LYS A 176 -5.62 11.06 -3.03
N MET A 177 -5.36 10.82 -1.74
CA MET A 177 -5.56 9.50 -1.13
C MET A 177 -7.03 9.06 -1.18
N ALA A 178 -7.97 9.99 -0.97
CA ALA A 178 -9.41 9.71 -1.05
C ALA A 178 -9.81 9.20 -2.44
N SER A 179 -9.32 9.84 -3.50
CA SER A 179 -9.59 9.44 -4.89
C SER A 179 -9.10 8.02 -5.18
N ILE A 180 -7.95 7.62 -4.64
CA ILE A 180 -7.46 6.24 -4.77
C ILE A 180 -8.44 5.26 -4.12
N LEU A 181 -8.88 5.53 -2.89
CA LEU A 181 -9.81 4.66 -2.17
C LEU A 181 -11.18 4.57 -2.87
N GLU A 182 -11.69 5.70 -3.38
CA GLU A 182 -12.92 5.75 -4.18
C GLU A 182 -12.81 4.90 -5.45
N ASN A 183 -11.66 4.96 -6.13
CA ASN A 183 -11.40 4.16 -7.31
C ASN A 183 -11.32 2.67 -6.99
N CYS A 184 -10.62 2.31 -5.90
CA CYS A 184 -10.55 0.93 -5.41
C CYS A 184 -11.94 0.36 -5.10
N LYS A 185 -12.83 1.18 -4.51
CA LYS A 185 -14.20 0.78 -4.20
C LYS A 185 -15.01 0.37 -5.45
N LYS A 186 -14.74 0.95 -6.61
CA LYS A 186 -15.48 0.61 -7.86
C LYS A 186 -15.24 -0.83 -8.30
N VAL A 187 -14.00 -1.31 -8.16
CA VAL A 187 -13.59 -2.65 -8.63
C VAL A 187 -13.77 -3.72 -7.55
N LEU A 188 -13.89 -3.32 -6.29
CA LEU A 188 -14.07 -4.22 -5.15
C LEU A 188 -15.47 -4.86 -5.15
N LYS A 189 -15.52 -6.18 -4.95
CA LYS A 189 -16.77 -6.94 -4.73
C LYS A 189 -17.51 -6.40 -3.49
N PRO A 190 -18.84 -6.60 -3.40
CA PRO A 190 -19.54 -6.53 -2.12
C PRO A 190 -18.86 -7.45 -1.10
N ASN A 191 -18.54 -6.92 0.09
CA ASN A 191 -17.75 -7.59 1.16
C ASN A 191 -16.26 -7.84 0.84
N GLY A 192 -15.74 -7.27 -0.25
CA GLY A 192 -14.30 -7.26 -0.48
C GLY A 192 -13.56 -6.40 0.54
N HIS A 193 -12.25 -6.62 0.66
CA HIS A 193 -11.41 -5.95 1.66
C HIS A 193 -10.36 -5.06 1.01
N ILE A 194 -10.06 -3.93 1.65
CA ILE A 194 -8.85 -3.16 1.37
C ILE A 194 -7.87 -3.42 2.52
N LEU A 195 -6.72 -4.01 2.20
CA LEU A 195 -5.64 -4.27 3.15
C LEU A 195 -4.58 -3.18 2.99
N LEU A 196 -4.41 -2.37 4.02
CA LEU A 196 -3.49 -1.23 4.04
C LEU A 196 -2.30 -1.52 4.96
N ARG A 197 -1.09 -1.31 4.44
CA ARG A 197 0.13 -1.20 5.25
C ARG A 197 0.89 0.03 4.78
N ASP A 198 1.08 0.99 5.66
CA ASP A 198 1.74 2.23 5.28
C ASP A 198 2.52 2.83 6.46
N TYR A 199 3.30 3.87 6.19
CA TYR A 199 3.98 4.63 7.24
C TYR A 199 3.01 5.49 8.02
N ALA A 200 3.11 5.43 9.35
CA ALA A 200 2.40 6.31 10.26
C ALA A 200 3.27 7.52 10.66
N VAL A 201 2.62 8.58 11.13
CA VAL A 201 3.32 9.72 11.73
C VAL A 201 4.13 9.23 12.94
N GLY A 202 5.44 9.45 12.92
CA GLY A 202 6.36 8.99 13.96
C GLY A 202 7.06 7.67 13.68
N ASP A 203 6.80 7.01 12.54
CA ASP A 203 7.62 5.87 12.12
C ASP A 203 9.06 6.32 11.86
N SER A 204 10.04 5.57 12.37
CA SER A 204 11.47 5.92 12.20
C SER A 204 11.92 5.96 10.73
N ALA A 205 11.21 5.26 9.84
CA ALA A 205 11.43 5.31 8.40
C ALA A 205 10.94 6.59 7.72
N GLN A 206 10.07 7.38 8.37
CA GLN A 206 9.60 8.68 7.87
C GLN A 206 10.75 9.68 7.67
N PHE A 207 11.82 9.55 8.46
CA PHE A 207 13.00 10.41 8.38
C PHE A 207 14.06 9.94 7.38
N LEU A 208 13.82 8.82 6.68
CA LEU A 208 14.78 8.19 5.76
C LEU A 208 14.34 8.23 4.28
N ALA A 209 13.16 8.78 3.98
CA ALA A 209 12.62 8.91 2.63
C ALA A 209 12.91 10.30 2.01
#